data_AF-A0A6B0XAV1-F1
#
_entry.id   AF-A0A6B0XAV1-F1
#
_cell.length_a   1.000
_cell.length_b   1.000
_cell.length_c   1.000
_cell.angle_alpha   90.00
_cell.angle_beta   90.00
_cell.angle_gamma   90.00
#
_symmetry.space_group_name_H-M   'P 1'
#
loop_
_entity.id
_entity.type
_entity.pdbx_description
1 polymer ?
#
loop_
_entity_poly.entity_id
_entity_poly.type
_entity_poly.pdbx_seq_one_letter_code
_entity_poly.pdbx_strand_id
1 'polypeptide(L)'
;MIFTVKFLGSKPSDPQLVSYKQYRQYLEQDRIAEAVIVGEREFEGVLLDGTRFVVNLGPIDAATKREWEEKGVDFRFEEEPFRWYNFLFSFLPWLLFIAFWIFMLRQMQGGARGLFSFGKSRAKLLMEDKQKTTFADVAGADEAKKELEEIIEFLKDPHRFQRLGGRIPKGVLMVGPPGTGKTHLARAVAGEAGVPFFSISGSDFVEMFVGVGASRVRDLFEQGKANAPCLIFVDEIDAVGRHRGAGIGGGHDEREQTLNQLLVEMDGFESNDGVILIAATNRPDVLDPALLRPGRFDRRVVVDLP
;
A
#
# COMPACT_ATOMS: atom_id res chain seq x y z
N MET A 1 4.64 48.61 9.71
CA MET A 1 3.59 49.65 9.73
C MET A 1 2.85 49.50 11.05
N ILE A 2 3.37 50.05 12.16
CA ILE A 2 3.18 51.44 12.60
C ILE A 2 1.70 51.84 12.53
N PHE A 3 0.97 51.60 13.62
CA PHE A 3 -0.25 52.35 13.90
C PHE A 3 0.11 53.46 14.87
N THR A 4 0.15 54.69 14.36
CA THR A 4 0.11 55.92 15.15
C THR A 4 -0.95 56.79 14.53
N VAL A 5 -2.10 56.96 15.19
CA VAL A 5 -2.80 58.25 15.24
C VAL A 5 -3.45 58.35 16.62
N LYS A 6 -2.91 59.28 17.42
CA LYS A 6 -3.48 59.83 18.65
C LYS A 6 -4.81 60.51 18.35
N PHE A 7 -5.80 60.37 19.24
CA PHE A 7 -6.67 61.49 19.59
C PHE A 7 -6.91 61.53 21.11
N LEU A 8 -6.40 62.62 21.66
CA LEU A 8 -6.53 63.29 22.96
C LEU A 8 -7.41 62.67 24.08
N GLY A 9 -6.72 62.36 25.19
CA GLY A 9 -7.23 62.24 26.55
C GLY A 9 -6.12 61.61 27.39
N SER A 10 -5.80 62.19 28.55
CA SER A 10 -4.77 61.76 29.53
C SER A 10 -4.30 60.29 29.45
N LYS A 11 -2.97 60.08 29.47
CA LYS A 11 -2.36 58.75 29.68
C LYS A 11 -3.12 58.00 30.80
N PRO A 12 -3.68 56.81 30.58
CA PRO A 12 -4.18 56.03 31.70
C PRO A 12 -2.95 55.62 32.54
N SER A 13 -2.93 56.04 33.80
CA SER A 13 -2.26 55.25 34.82
C SER A 13 -2.80 53.83 34.71
N ASP A 14 -1.91 52.85 34.69
CA ASP A 14 -2.32 51.44 34.66
C ASP A 14 -3.28 51.22 35.84
N PRO A 15 -4.53 50.80 35.59
CA PRO A 15 -5.54 50.79 36.63
C PRO A 15 -5.12 49.84 37.74
N GLN A 16 -5.15 50.32 38.99
CA GLN A 16 -4.74 49.48 40.12
C GLN A 16 -5.78 48.39 40.36
N LEU A 17 -5.33 47.14 40.44
CA LEU A 17 -6.20 46.03 40.81
C LEU A 17 -6.49 46.12 42.31
N VAL A 18 -7.74 46.40 42.66
CA VAL A 18 -8.17 46.56 44.06
C VAL A 18 -9.03 45.38 44.49
N SER A 19 -8.94 45.04 45.77
CA SER A 19 -9.80 44.01 46.36
C SER A 19 -11.24 44.49 46.50
N TYR A 20 -12.19 43.56 46.52
CA TYR A 20 -13.61 43.85 46.78
C TYR A 20 -13.81 44.70 48.06
N LYS A 21 -13.03 44.42 49.11
CA LYS A 21 -13.08 45.17 50.37
C LYS A 21 -12.67 46.64 50.19
N GLN A 22 -11.63 46.91 49.39
CA GLN A 22 -11.17 48.28 49.11
C GLN A 22 -12.18 49.03 48.24
N TYR A 23 -12.75 48.36 47.24
CA TYR A 23 -13.86 48.89 46.45
C TYR A 23 -15.05 49.30 47.33
N ARG A 24 -15.48 48.43 48.25
CA ARG A 24 -16.57 48.74 49.21
C ARG A 24 -16.24 49.97 50.04
N GLN A 25 -15.00 50.12 50.49
CA GLN A 25 -14.56 51.32 51.22
C GLN A 25 -14.65 52.59 50.36
N TYR A 26 -14.29 52.53 49.07
CA TYR A 26 -14.42 53.68 48.17
C TYR A 26 -15.87 54.05 47.88
N LEU A 27 -16.74 53.05 47.77
CA LEU A 27 -18.18 53.23 47.57
C LEU A 27 -18.87 53.80 48.82
N GLU A 28 -18.52 53.32 50.01
CA GLU A 28 -19.06 53.83 51.29
C GLU A 28 -18.60 55.27 51.60
N GLN A 29 -17.40 55.64 51.16
CA GLN A 29 -16.82 56.98 51.33
C GLN A 29 -17.20 57.98 50.22
N ASP A 30 -18.09 57.60 49.29
CA ASP A 30 -18.54 58.42 48.15
C ASP A 30 -17.37 58.98 47.31
N ARG A 31 -16.30 58.17 47.16
CA ARG A 31 -15.07 58.59 46.47
C ARG A 31 -15.05 58.27 44.97
N ILE A 32 -16.04 57.55 44.47
CA ILE A 32 -16.13 57.09 43.07
C ILE A 32 -16.90 58.14 42.26
N ALA A 33 -16.28 58.69 41.23
CA ALA A 33 -16.87 59.70 40.36
C ALA A 33 -17.59 59.07 39.16
N GLU A 34 -16.90 58.17 38.47
CA GLU A 34 -17.37 57.52 37.25
C GLU A 34 -17.01 56.03 37.28
N ALA A 35 -17.80 55.21 36.61
CA ALA A 35 -17.53 53.78 36.46
C ALA A 35 -17.83 53.27 35.05
N VAL A 36 -16.95 52.42 34.54
CA VAL A 36 -17.18 51.65 33.31
C VAL A 36 -17.27 50.19 33.69
N ILE A 37 -18.41 49.57 33.39
CA ILE A 37 -18.61 48.13 33.54
C ILE A 37 -18.19 47.47 32.24
N VAL A 38 -17.15 46.65 32.30
CA VAL A 38 -16.65 45.87 31.15
C VAL A 38 -17.22 44.45 31.25
N GLY A 39 -18.00 44.05 30.26
CA GLY A 39 -18.71 42.77 30.25
C GLY A 39 -19.75 42.67 31.38
N GLU A 40 -19.75 41.57 32.13
CA GLU A 40 -20.70 41.32 33.23
C GLU A 40 -20.03 41.21 34.62
N ARG A 41 -18.72 41.47 34.71
CA ARG A 41 -17.93 41.09 35.90
C ARG A 41 -16.91 42.12 36.35
N GLU A 42 -16.43 42.99 35.47
CA GLU A 42 -15.37 43.94 35.77
C GLU A 42 -15.94 45.35 35.94
N PHE A 43 -15.53 46.01 37.02
CA PHE A 43 -15.88 47.39 37.34
C PHE A 43 -14.59 48.21 37.32
N GLU A 44 -14.49 49.12 36.35
CA GLU A 44 -13.41 50.08 36.22
C GLU A 44 -13.87 51.43 36.76
N GLY A 45 -13.44 51.78 37.97
CA GLY A 45 -13.83 53.01 38.63
C GLY A 45 -12.77 54.11 38.49
N VAL A 46 -13.24 55.36 38.35
CA VAL A 46 -12.43 56.57 38.48
C VAL A 46 -12.80 57.24 39.79
N LEU A 47 -11.84 57.39 40.70
CA LEU A 47 -12.02 58.14 41.93
C LEU A 47 -12.06 59.65 41.66
N LEU A 48 -12.62 60.43 42.58
CA LEU A 48 -12.66 61.89 42.53
C LEU A 48 -11.27 62.55 42.41
N ASP A 49 -10.21 61.85 42.84
CA ASP A 49 -8.81 62.28 42.71
C ASP A 49 -8.19 61.97 41.33
N GLY A 50 -8.97 61.35 40.42
CA GLY A 50 -8.54 60.94 39.09
C GLY A 50 -7.86 59.58 39.03
N THR A 51 -7.71 58.87 40.16
CA THR A 51 -7.11 57.54 40.20
C THR A 51 -8.07 56.50 39.62
N ARG A 52 -7.55 55.65 38.72
CA ARG A 52 -8.30 54.53 38.13
C ARG A 52 -8.03 53.23 38.86
N PHE A 53 -9.06 52.45 39.11
CA PHE A 53 -8.96 51.12 39.69
C PHE A 53 -9.86 50.12 38.98
N VAL A 54 -9.47 48.84 39.00
CA VAL A 54 -10.29 47.73 38.50
C VAL A 54 -10.59 46.78 39.64
N VAL A 55 -11.85 46.35 39.74
CA VAL A 55 -12.29 45.31 40.66
C VAL A 55 -13.19 44.30 39.93
N ASN A 56 -13.00 43.01 40.21
CA ASN A 56 -13.89 41.96 39.73
C ASN A 56 -15.02 41.79 40.76
N LEU A 57 -16.24 42.20 40.41
CA LEU A 57 -17.40 42.19 41.31
C LEU A 57 -18.21 40.89 41.24
N GLY A 58 -17.82 39.94 40.36
CA GLY A 58 -18.66 38.80 40.06
C GLY A 58 -19.91 39.21 39.26
N PRO A 59 -20.97 38.38 39.22
CA PRO A 59 -22.19 38.70 38.46
C PRO A 59 -22.85 39.97 39.02
N ILE A 60 -23.11 40.95 38.13
CA ILE A 60 -23.69 42.23 38.50
C ILE A 60 -25.22 42.11 38.57
N ASP A 61 -25.74 41.95 39.79
CA ASP A 61 -27.17 41.86 40.07
C ASP A 61 -27.87 43.23 40.11
N ALA A 62 -29.20 43.22 40.01
CA ALA A 62 -30.02 44.44 40.10
C ALA A 62 -29.86 45.18 41.45
N ALA A 63 -29.49 44.49 42.52
CA ALA A 63 -29.21 45.11 43.83
C ALA A 63 -27.97 46.00 43.78
N THR A 64 -26.90 45.55 43.12
CA THR A 64 -25.64 46.30 42.98
C THR A 64 -25.84 47.56 42.13
N LYS A 65 -26.66 47.48 41.07
CA LYS A 65 -27.01 48.64 40.24
C LYS A 65 -27.76 49.71 41.03
N ARG A 66 -28.74 49.31 41.86
CA ARG A 66 -29.47 50.23 42.74
C ARG A 66 -28.55 50.90 43.76
N GLU A 67 -27.58 50.17 44.31
CA GLU A 67 -26.59 50.74 45.24
C GLU A 67 -25.75 51.84 44.57
N TRP A 68 -25.40 51.68 43.28
CA TRP A 68 -24.69 52.71 42.53
C TRP A 68 -25.55 53.93 42.21
N GLU A 69 -26.83 53.72 41.89
CA GLU A 69 -27.80 54.79 41.65
C GLU A 69 -28.07 55.61 42.92
N GLU A 70 -28.25 54.96 44.08
CA GLU A 70 -28.42 55.62 45.38
C GLU A 70 -27.20 56.45 45.78
N LYS A 71 -26.01 55.99 45.39
CA LYS A 71 -24.73 56.67 45.65
C LYS A 71 -24.33 57.68 44.57
N GLY A 72 -25.14 57.85 43.53
CA GLY A 72 -24.92 58.86 42.48
C GLY A 72 -23.71 58.60 41.58
N VAL A 73 -23.30 57.34 41.41
CA VAL A 73 -22.18 56.97 40.52
C VAL A 73 -22.65 57.03 39.06
N ASP A 74 -21.98 57.81 38.20
CA ASP A 74 -22.22 57.77 36.76
C ASP A 74 -21.58 56.51 36.17
N PHE A 75 -22.39 55.55 35.71
CA PHE A 75 -21.89 54.28 35.19
C PHE A 75 -22.33 54.00 33.74
N ARG A 76 -21.42 53.39 32.96
CA ARG A 76 -21.68 52.98 31.56
C ARG A 76 -21.26 51.53 31.34
N PHE A 77 -21.92 50.86 30.39
CA PHE A 77 -21.58 49.49 30.00
C PHE A 77 -20.77 49.50 28.71
N GLU A 78 -19.64 48.81 28.71
CA GLU A 78 -18.84 48.50 27.54
C GLU A 78 -18.77 46.98 27.33
N GLU A 79 -18.97 46.54 26.08
CA GLU A 79 -18.78 45.14 25.73
C GLU A 79 -17.29 44.78 25.75
N GLU A 80 -16.96 43.57 26.21
CA GLU A 80 -15.57 43.11 26.18
C GLU A 80 -15.02 43.14 24.74
N PRO A 81 -13.84 43.74 24.50
CA PRO A 81 -13.26 43.77 23.17
C PRO A 81 -12.99 42.34 22.71
N PHE A 82 -13.48 41.98 21.51
CA PHE A 82 -13.31 40.65 20.95
C PHE A 82 -11.82 40.27 20.80
N ARG A 83 -11.33 39.39 21.68
CA ARG A 83 -9.92 38.92 21.72
C ARG A 83 -9.66 37.85 20.65
N TRP A 84 -9.70 38.23 19.38
CA TRP A 84 -9.51 37.33 18.22
C TRP A 84 -8.20 36.51 18.27
N TYR A 85 -7.16 37.03 18.93
CA TYR A 85 -5.88 36.34 19.09
C TYR A 85 -5.99 35.04 19.91
N ASN A 86 -6.92 34.96 20.88
CA ASN A 86 -7.17 33.74 21.64
C ASN A 86 -7.65 32.59 20.74
N PHE A 87 -8.48 32.91 19.74
CA PHE A 87 -8.92 31.93 18.75
C PHE A 87 -7.73 31.47 17.88
N LEU A 88 -6.90 32.40 17.40
CA LEU A 88 -5.75 32.06 16.57
C LEU A 88 -4.77 31.11 17.29
N PHE A 89 -4.46 31.36 18.57
CA PHE A 89 -3.61 30.47 19.36
C PHE A 89 -4.26 29.12 19.68
N SER A 90 -5.59 29.08 19.86
CA SER A 90 -6.34 27.84 20.08
C SER A 90 -6.34 26.91 18.85
N PHE A 91 -6.30 27.48 17.63
CA PHE A 91 -6.23 26.71 16.38
C PHE A 91 -4.81 26.33 15.94
N LEU A 92 -3.77 26.90 16.56
CA LEU A 92 -2.38 26.63 16.21
C LEU A 92 -2.00 25.13 16.27
N PRO A 93 -2.40 24.35 17.30
CA PRO A 93 -2.13 22.91 17.34
C PRO A 93 -2.78 22.15 16.18
N TRP A 94 -4.02 22.50 15.82
CA TRP A 94 -4.75 21.88 14.72
C TRP A 94 -4.10 22.18 13.37
N LEU A 95 -3.65 23.42 13.14
CA LEU A 95 -2.93 23.80 11.92
C LEU A 95 -1.60 23.05 11.78
N LEU A 96 -0.86 22.85 12.87
CA LEU A 96 0.37 22.05 12.87
C LEU A 96 0.09 20.58 12.57
N PHE A 97 -0.97 20.00 13.14
CA PHE A 97 -1.40 18.64 12.82
C PHE A 97 -1.76 18.49 11.33
N ILE A 98 -2.54 19.43 10.78
CA ILE A 98 -2.93 19.42 9.37
C ILE A 98 -1.70 19.56 8.46
N ALA A 99 -0.79 20.47 8.78
CA ALA A 99 0.44 20.66 8.01
C ALA A 99 1.34 19.41 8.04
N PHE A 100 1.48 18.78 9.20
CA PHE A 100 2.21 17.51 9.36
C PHE A 100 1.55 16.37 8.57
N TRP A 101 0.21 16.28 8.58
CA TRP A 101 -0.53 15.29 7.82
C TRP A 101 -0.37 15.47 6.30
N ILE A 102 -0.42 16.72 5.82
CA ILE A 102 -0.17 17.05 4.41
C ILE A 102 1.26 16.72 4.01
N PHE A 103 2.24 16.99 4.88
CA PHE A 103 3.65 16.63 4.65
C PHE A 103 3.83 15.11 4.52
N MET A 104 3.23 14.32 5.42
CA MET A 104 3.22 12.85 5.36
C MET A 104 2.60 12.32 4.06
N LEU A 105 1.45 12.85 3.64
CA LEU A 105 0.80 12.44 2.39
C LEU A 105 1.65 12.76 1.15
N ARG A 106 2.34 13.91 1.14
CA ARG A 106 3.25 14.26 0.04
C ARG A 106 4.49 13.37 0.01
N GLN A 107 5.01 12.95 1.17
CA GLN A 107 6.11 11.99 1.25
C GLN A 107 5.69 10.60 0.74
N MET A 108 4.45 10.17 1.01
CA MET A 108 3.92 8.90 0.50
C MET A 108 3.63 8.93 -1.01
N GLN A 109 3.29 10.07 -1.61
CA GLN A 109 3.08 10.17 -3.07
C GLN A 109 4.36 10.02 -3.90
N GLY A 110 5.55 10.27 -3.33
CA GLY A 110 6.83 9.89 -3.95
C GLY A 110 7.10 8.37 -3.98
N GLY A 111 6.34 7.59 -3.17
CA GLY A 111 6.38 6.14 -3.11
C GLY A 111 5.10 5.44 -3.61
N ALA A 112 4.11 6.19 -4.09
CA ALA A 112 2.78 5.69 -4.51
C ALA A 112 2.79 4.82 -5.78
N ARG A 113 3.97 4.45 -6.28
CA ARG A 113 4.15 3.33 -7.22
C ARG A 113 4.22 1.97 -6.53
N GLY A 114 4.29 1.93 -5.19
CA GLY A 114 4.46 0.70 -4.40
C GLY A 114 3.16 0.00 -3.99
N LEU A 115 2.10 0.75 -3.64
CA LEU A 115 0.88 0.16 -3.06
C LEU A 115 -0.14 -0.31 -4.12
N PHE A 116 -0.22 0.36 -5.28
CA PHE A 116 -1.01 -0.12 -6.43
C PHE A 116 -0.27 -1.17 -7.29
N SER A 117 0.96 -1.52 -6.93
CA SER A 117 1.77 -2.55 -7.60
C SER A 117 1.68 -3.91 -6.91
N PHE A 118 0.91 -4.06 -5.83
CA PHE A 118 0.83 -5.29 -5.04
C PHE A 118 0.16 -6.46 -5.78
N GLY A 119 -0.46 -6.22 -6.94
CA GLY A 119 -1.09 -7.24 -7.78
C GLY A 119 -0.60 -7.32 -9.23
N LYS A 120 0.32 -6.44 -9.66
CA LYS A 120 1.03 -6.63 -10.93
C LYS A 120 2.34 -7.28 -10.59
N SER A 121 2.48 -8.54 -10.96
CA SER A 121 3.69 -9.31 -10.77
C SER A 121 4.92 -8.48 -11.21
N ARG A 122 5.68 -7.98 -10.22
CA ARG A 122 7.10 -7.67 -10.37
C ARG A 122 7.90 -8.98 -10.27
N ALA A 123 7.35 -10.12 -10.71
CA ALA A 123 8.23 -11.11 -11.28
C ALA A 123 8.92 -10.38 -12.42
N LYS A 124 10.20 -10.10 -12.21
CA LYS A 124 11.14 -9.88 -13.26
C LYS A 124 11.07 -11.18 -14.07
N LEU A 125 10.07 -11.30 -14.95
CA LEU A 125 10.09 -12.25 -16.03
C LEU A 125 11.33 -11.82 -16.77
N LEU A 126 12.42 -12.49 -16.41
CA LEU A 126 13.66 -12.45 -17.13
C LEU A 126 13.24 -12.99 -18.49
N MET A 127 12.84 -12.07 -19.39
CA MET A 127 13.17 -12.23 -20.79
C MET A 127 14.69 -12.37 -20.75
N GLU A 128 15.15 -13.61 -20.59
CA GLU A 128 16.55 -13.91 -20.44
C GLU A 128 17.15 -13.56 -21.79
N ASP A 129 17.84 -12.43 -21.81
CA ASP A 129 18.37 -11.78 -22.98
C ASP A 129 19.30 -12.75 -23.72
N LYS A 130 18.87 -13.24 -24.88
CA LYS A 130 19.67 -13.75 -26.01
C LYS A 130 20.86 -14.67 -25.73
N GLN A 131 21.03 -15.24 -24.54
CA GLN A 131 22.04 -16.28 -24.32
C GLN A 131 21.51 -17.59 -24.90
N LYS A 132 21.92 -17.84 -26.14
CA LYS A 132 21.64 -19.04 -26.93
C LYS A 132 22.37 -20.25 -26.35
N THR A 133 21.94 -20.71 -25.18
CA THR A 133 22.32 -22.05 -24.72
C THR A 133 21.69 -23.02 -25.70
N THR A 134 22.45 -23.98 -26.21
CA THR A 134 22.03 -24.97 -27.22
C THR A 134 22.26 -26.38 -26.70
N PHE A 135 21.81 -27.41 -27.41
CA PHE A 135 22.04 -28.80 -26.99
C PHE A 135 23.53 -29.17 -26.97
N ALA A 136 24.35 -28.43 -27.72
CA ALA A 136 25.81 -28.57 -27.69
C ALA A 136 26.42 -28.14 -26.34
N ASP A 137 25.76 -27.25 -25.61
CA ASP A 137 26.23 -26.74 -24.31
C ASP A 137 25.78 -27.62 -23.13
N VAL A 138 24.92 -28.62 -23.38
CA VAL A 138 24.44 -29.58 -22.39
C VAL A 138 25.23 -30.87 -22.55
N ALA A 139 25.98 -31.30 -21.55
CA ALA A 139 26.66 -32.59 -21.56
C ALA A 139 25.71 -33.73 -21.12
N GLY A 140 25.76 -34.87 -21.79
CA GLY A 140 24.94 -36.05 -21.45
C GLY A 140 23.44 -35.88 -21.73
N ALA A 141 22.63 -36.67 -21.03
CA ALA A 141 21.16 -36.72 -21.14
C ALA A 141 20.65 -36.97 -22.56
N ASP A 142 21.32 -37.85 -23.32
CA ASP A 142 21.05 -38.09 -24.74
C ASP A 142 19.61 -38.58 -25.00
N GLU A 143 19.08 -39.40 -24.10
CA GLU A 143 17.69 -39.87 -24.14
C GLU A 143 16.70 -38.71 -23.96
N ALA A 144 16.94 -37.84 -22.96
CA ALA A 144 16.13 -36.66 -22.71
C ALA A 144 16.20 -35.67 -23.87
N LYS A 145 17.39 -35.44 -24.44
CA LYS A 145 17.56 -34.57 -25.62
C LYS A 145 16.75 -35.09 -26.80
N LYS A 146 16.82 -36.41 -27.08
CA LYS A 146 16.06 -37.03 -28.17
C LYS A 146 14.55 -36.89 -27.98
N GLU A 147 14.04 -37.01 -26.76
CA GLU A 147 12.61 -36.77 -26.49
C GLU A 147 12.21 -35.30 -26.67
N LEU A 148 13.13 -34.38 -26.36
CA LEU A 148 12.90 -32.94 -26.48
C LEU A 148 13.12 -32.40 -27.91
N GLU A 149 13.78 -33.14 -28.80
CA GLU A 149 13.93 -32.77 -30.23
C GLU A 149 12.57 -32.55 -30.91
N GLU A 150 11.57 -33.36 -30.58
CA GLU A 150 10.21 -33.21 -31.13
C GLU A 150 9.57 -31.88 -30.69
N ILE A 151 9.84 -31.47 -29.44
CA ILE A 151 9.36 -30.20 -28.88
C ILE A 151 10.03 -29.01 -29.60
N ILE A 152 11.32 -29.12 -29.91
CA ILE A 152 12.06 -28.13 -30.69
C ILE A 152 11.51 -28.03 -32.10
N GLU A 153 11.28 -29.16 -32.78
CA GLU A 153 10.75 -29.19 -34.15
C GLU A 153 9.37 -28.53 -34.21
N PHE A 154 8.53 -28.78 -33.20
CA PHE A 154 7.24 -28.12 -33.09
C PHE A 154 7.35 -26.61 -32.89
N LEU A 155 8.21 -26.14 -31.97
CA LEU A 155 8.42 -24.70 -31.76
C LEU A 155 8.94 -23.99 -33.01
N LYS A 156 9.68 -24.70 -33.88
CA LYS A 156 10.19 -24.19 -35.16
C LYS A 156 9.14 -24.18 -36.27
N ASP A 157 8.31 -25.22 -36.39
CA ASP A 157 7.26 -25.33 -37.41
C ASP A 157 5.95 -25.94 -36.84
N PRO A 158 5.13 -25.13 -36.14
CA PRO A 158 3.87 -25.61 -35.57
C PRO A 158 2.87 -26.11 -36.62
N HIS A 159 2.89 -25.53 -37.82
CA HIS A 159 1.95 -25.85 -38.90
C HIS A 159 2.17 -27.24 -39.48
N ARG A 160 3.43 -27.72 -39.51
CA ARG A 160 3.73 -29.07 -39.98
C ARG A 160 3.06 -30.16 -39.15
N PHE A 161 3.02 -30.02 -37.82
CA PHE A 161 2.37 -30.98 -36.93
C PHE A 161 0.85 -30.98 -37.06
N GLN A 162 0.25 -29.81 -37.27
CA GLN A 162 -1.20 -29.68 -37.51
C GLN A 162 -1.63 -30.35 -38.82
N ARG A 163 -0.86 -30.18 -39.89
CA ARG A 163 -1.13 -30.83 -41.19
C ARG A 163 -1.09 -32.35 -41.11
N LEU A 164 -0.30 -32.90 -40.19
CA LEU A 164 -0.17 -34.34 -39.95
C LEU A 164 -1.24 -34.88 -38.99
N GLY A 165 -2.13 -34.03 -38.46
CA GLY A 165 -3.17 -34.42 -37.50
C GLY A 165 -2.62 -34.80 -36.12
N GLY A 166 -1.36 -34.46 -35.85
CA GLY A 166 -0.71 -34.73 -34.56
C GLY A 166 -1.29 -33.86 -33.46
N ARG A 167 -1.50 -34.44 -32.28
CA ARG A 167 -1.82 -33.68 -31.06
C ARG A 167 -0.52 -33.16 -30.46
N ILE A 168 -0.46 -31.85 -30.30
CA ILE A 168 0.71 -31.17 -29.77
C ILE A 168 0.70 -31.32 -28.26
N PRO A 169 1.83 -31.73 -27.64
CA PRO A 169 1.92 -31.83 -26.20
C PRO A 169 1.83 -30.43 -25.59
N LYS A 170 0.86 -30.24 -24.70
CA LYS A 170 0.67 -28.94 -24.02
C LYS A 170 1.70 -28.74 -22.90
N GLY A 171 2.17 -29.84 -22.31
CA GLY A 171 3.05 -29.80 -21.16
C GLY A 171 4.05 -30.95 -21.13
N VAL A 172 5.31 -30.62 -20.86
CA VAL A 172 6.37 -31.60 -20.61
C VAL A 172 6.79 -31.54 -19.15
N LEU A 173 6.74 -32.67 -18.45
CA LEU A 173 7.27 -32.80 -17.09
C LEU A 173 8.64 -33.48 -17.13
N MET A 174 9.69 -32.73 -16.79
CA MET A 174 11.03 -33.25 -16.58
C MET A 174 11.20 -33.76 -15.14
N VAL A 175 11.62 -35.00 -15.02
CA VAL A 175 11.75 -35.71 -13.74
C VAL A 175 13.19 -36.18 -13.57
N GLY A 176 13.79 -35.93 -12.41
CA GLY A 176 15.11 -36.50 -12.12
C GLY A 176 15.71 -35.93 -10.83
N PRO A 177 16.83 -36.48 -10.34
CA PRO A 177 17.51 -35.99 -9.14
C PRO A 177 17.90 -34.49 -9.23
N PRO A 178 18.07 -33.79 -8.10
CA PRO A 178 18.58 -32.43 -8.11
C PRO A 178 19.97 -32.36 -8.74
N GLY A 179 20.27 -31.29 -9.48
CA GLY A 179 21.59 -31.09 -10.10
C GLY A 179 21.81 -31.80 -11.44
N THR A 180 20.82 -32.52 -12.00
CA THR A 180 20.94 -33.16 -13.34
C THR A 180 20.76 -32.20 -14.52
N GLY A 181 20.77 -30.89 -14.29
CA GLY A 181 20.74 -29.90 -15.37
C GLY A 181 19.37 -29.68 -16.04
N LYS A 182 18.25 -30.06 -15.42
CA LYS A 182 16.88 -29.85 -15.95
C LYS A 182 16.64 -28.40 -16.43
N THR A 183 16.99 -27.41 -15.62
CA THR A 183 16.88 -25.98 -15.95
C THR A 183 17.76 -25.60 -17.15
N HIS A 184 18.97 -26.15 -17.22
CA HIS A 184 19.88 -25.93 -18.35
C HIS A 184 19.36 -26.58 -19.64
N LEU A 185 18.80 -27.79 -19.56
CA LEU A 185 18.20 -28.49 -20.68
C LEU A 185 16.98 -27.73 -21.23
N ALA A 186 16.12 -27.20 -20.35
CA ALA A 186 14.97 -26.37 -20.75
C ALA A 186 15.40 -25.11 -21.52
N ARG A 187 16.43 -24.42 -21.04
CA ARG A 187 17.04 -23.26 -21.71
C ARG A 187 17.59 -23.65 -23.07
N ALA A 188 18.24 -24.80 -23.17
CA ALA A 188 18.79 -25.31 -24.40
C ALA A 188 17.70 -25.62 -25.44
N VAL A 189 16.54 -26.15 -25.03
CA VAL A 189 15.37 -26.34 -25.91
C VAL A 189 14.91 -25.01 -26.52
N ALA A 190 14.75 -23.99 -25.69
CA ALA A 190 14.32 -22.67 -26.17
C ALA A 190 15.37 -22.01 -27.08
N GLY A 191 16.65 -22.15 -26.76
CA GLY A 191 17.75 -21.64 -27.57
C GLY A 191 17.90 -22.35 -28.92
N GLU A 192 17.70 -23.67 -28.97
CA GLU A 192 17.65 -24.46 -30.20
C GLU A 192 16.46 -24.07 -31.08
N ALA A 193 15.29 -23.86 -30.47
CA ALA A 193 14.08 -23.42 -31.15
C ALA A 193 14.13 -21.94 -31.58
N GLY A 194 14.96 -21.12 -30.93
CA GLY A 194 15.05 -19.68 -31.19
C GLY A 194 13.84 -18.89 -30.69
N VAL A 195 13.14 -19.39 -29.67
CA VAL A 195 11.92 -18.78 -29.13
C VAL A 195 12.17 -18.10 -27.77
N PRO A 196 11.33 -17.15 -27.33
CA PRO A 196 11.42 -16.57 -25.99
C PRO A 196 11.31 -17.64 -24.91
N PHE A 197 12.16 -17.50 -23.89
CA PHE A 197 12.20 -18.36 -22.71
C PHE A 197 11.73 -17.58 -21.48
N PHE A 198 10.62 -18.01 -20.88
CA PHE A 198 10.12 -17.49 -19.61
C PHE A 198 10.41 -18.50 -18.52
N SER A 199 11.09 -18.11 -17.45
CA SER A 199 11.39 -19.01 -16.32
C SER A 199 10.88 -18.44 -15.01
N ILE A 200 10.30 -19.31 -14.19
CA ILE A 200 9.84 -19.01 -12.83
C ILE A 200 10.10 -20.22 -11.93
N SER A 201 10.37 -19.98 -10.65
CA SER A 201 10.42 -21.06 -9.66
C SER A 201 9.02 -21.35 -9.12
N GLY A 202 8.69 -22.62 -8.91
CA GLY A 202 7.46 -23.06 -8.27
C GLY A 202 7.31 -22.48 -6.86
N SER A 203 8.42 -22.20 -6.18
CA SER A 203 8.41 -21.51 -4.88
C SER A 203 7.92 -20.07 -4.97
N ASP A 204 8.10 -19.38 -6.10
CA ASP A 204 7.71 -17.97 -6.28
C ASP A 204 6.19 -17.77 -6.33
N PHE A 205 5.47 -18.87 -6.49
CA PHE A 205 4.03 -18.92 -6.45
C PHE A 205 3.47 -19.11 -5.04
N VAL A 206 4.30 -19.45 -4.06
CA VAL A 206 3.88 -19.71 -2.68
C VAL A 206 4.21 -18.48 -1.83
N GLU A 207 3.20 -17.67 -1.53
CA GLU A 207 3.35 -16.45 -0.75
C GLU A 207 2.48 -16.40 0.51
N MET A 208 2.80 -15.48 1.43
CA MET A 208 2.02 -15.26 2.65
C MET A 208 0.64 -14.64 2.39
N PHE A 209 0.45 -14.04 1.21
CA PHE A 209 -0.79 -13.36 0.83
C PHE A 209 -1.63 -14.24 -0.09
N VAL A 210 -2.87 -14.51 0.32
CA VAL A 210 -3.83 -15.32 -0.44
C VAL A 210 -4.07 -14.69 -1.81
N GLY A 211 -4.05 -15.52 -2.87
CA GLY A 211 -4.37 -15.12 -4.24
C GLY A 211 -3.23 -14.48 -5.03
N VAL A 212 -2.09 -14.15 -4.41
CA VAL A 212 -0.92 -13.62 -5.13
C VAL A 212 -0.33 -14.66 -6.08
N GLY A 213 -0.19 -15.92 -5.64
CA GLY A 213 0.27 -17.02 -6.48
C GLY A 213 -0.58 -17.22 -7.73
N ALA A 214 -1.91 -17.28 -7.56
CA ALA A 214 -2.85 -17.41 -8.68
C ALA A 214 -2.79 -16.23 -9.66
N SER A 215 -2.59 -14.99 -9.19
CA SER A 215 -2.41 -13.84 -10.09
C SER A 215 -1.12 -13.95 -10.91
N ARG A 216 -0.01 -14.39 -10.29
CA ARG A 216 1.26 -14.60 -10.99
C ARG A 216 1.16 -15.67 -12.07
N VAL A 217 0.41 -16.73 -11.81
CA VAL A 217 0.12 -17.78 -12.81
C VAL A 217 -0.59 -17.16 -14.01
N ARG A 218 -1.67 -16.39 -13.80
CA ARG A 218 -2.37 -15.69 -14.90
C ARG A 218 -1.44 -14.78 -15.69
N ASP A 219 -0.68 -13.93 -15.00
CA ASP A 219 0.24 -12.97 -15.62
C ASP A 219 1.31 -13.68 -16.46
N LEU A 220 1.84 -14.82 -15.98
CA LEU A 220 2.82 -15.64 -16.71
C LEU A 220 2.23 -16.17 -18.01
N PHE A 221 1.01 -16.70 -17.95
CA PHE A 221 0.33 -17.26 -19.11
C PHE A 221 -0.14 -16.21 -20.11
N GLU A 222 -0.62 -15.06 -19.65
CA GLU A 222 -0.95 -13.93 -20.51
C GLU A 222 0.29 -13.42 -21.27
N GLN A 223 1.43 -13.31 -20.59
CA GLN A 223 2.68 -12.90 -21.22
C GLN A 223 3.22 -13.95 -22.20
N GLY A 224 3.08 -15.24 -21.87
CA GLY A 224 3.41 -16.33 -22.79
C GLY A 224 2.59 -16.27 -24.09
N LYS A 225 1.27 -16.10 -23.96
CA LYS A 225 0.35 -15.93 -25.11
C LYS A 225 0.73 -14.72 -25.96
N ALA A 226 1.06 -13.60 -25.34
CA ALA A 226 1.46 -12.38 -26.05
C ALA A 226 2.79 -12.52 -26.83
N ASN A 227 3.64 -13.49 -26.47
CA ASN A 227 4.95 -13.72 -27.06
C ASN A 227 5.05 -15.08 -27.79
N ALA A 228 3.93 -15.69 -28.15
CA ALA A 228 3.91 -16.95 -28.87
C ALA A 228 4.57 -16.84 -30.27
N PRO A 229 5.33 -17.86 -30.73
CA PRO A 229 5.65 -19.10 -30.02
C PRO A 229 6.68 -18.87 -28.92
N CYS A 230 6.46 -19.46 -27.74
CA CYS A 230 7.38 -19.33 -26.60
C CYS A 230 7.43 -20.58 -25.72
N LEU A 231 8.44 -20.64 -24.86
CA LEU A 231 8.60 -21.71 -23.87
C LEU A 231 8.51 -21.13 -22.46
N ILE A 232 7.57 -21.66 -21.67
CA ILE A 232 7.42 -21.35 -20.25
C ILE A 232 8.04 -22.50 -19.45
N PHE A 233 8.99 -22.18 -18.58
CA PHE A 233 9.65 -23.13 -17.69
C PHE A 233 9.31 -22.85 -16.23
N VAL A 234 8.78 -23.87 -15.55
CA VAL A 234 8.50 -23.85 -14.11
C VAL A 234 9.41 -24.84 -13.40
N ASP A 235 10.40 -24.34 -12.66
CA ASP A 235 11.24 -25.19 -11.82
C ASP A 235 10.51 -25.55 -10.51
N GLU A 236 10.93 -26.60 -9.82
CA GLU A 236 10.37 -27.01 -8.52
C GLU A 236 8.83 -27.02 -8.47
N ILE A 237 8.17 -27.58 -9.49
CA ILE A 237 6.71 -27.57 -9.59
C ILE A 237 6.05 -28.26 -8.39
N ASP A 238 6.76 -29.13 -7.66
CA ASP A 238 6.30 -29.76 -6.43
C ASP A 238 6.07 -28.78 -5.26
N ALA A 239 6.53 -27.53 -5.35
CA ALA A 239 6.19 -26.49 -4.38
C ALA A 239 4.69 -26.14 -4.39
N VAL A 240 4.09 -26.07 -5.59
CA VAL A 240 2.65 -25.77 -5.80
C VAL A 240 1.83 -27.00 -6.17
N GLY A 241 2.44 -27.99 -6.82
CA GLY A 241 1.78 -29.17 -7.36
C GLY A 241 1.62 -30.31 -6.37
N ARG A 242 1.97 -30.13 -5.09
CA ARG A 242 1.91 -31.20 -4.10
C ARG A 242 0.46 -31.48 -3.69
N HIS A 243 0.02 -32.73 -3.85
CA HIS A 243 -1.27 -33.18 -3.34
C HIS A 243 -1.27 -33.12 -1.80
N ARG A 244 -2.28 -32.50 -1.18
CA ARG A 244 -2.49 -32.58 0.27
C ARG A 244 -3.82 -33.24 0.62
N GLY A 245 -3.75 -34.15 1.59
CA GLY A 245 -4.90 -34.74 2.26
C GLY A 245 -5.39 -33.86 3.41
N ALA A 246 -6.65 -34.08 3.79
CA ALA A 246 -7.42 -33.34 4.78
C ALA A 246 -6.63 -32.98 6.06
N GLY A 247 -6.09 -31.76 6.11
CA GLY A 247 -5.46 -31.17 7.29
C GLY A 247 -6.06 -29.80 7.54
N ILE A 248 -6.67 -29.61 8.71
CA ILE A 248 -7.35 -28.38 9.13
C ILE A 248 -6.27 -27.34 9.48
N GLY A 249 -6.09 -26.34 8.61
CA GLY A 249 -5.16 -25.23 8.84
C GLY A 249 -5.01 -24.34 7.61
N GLY A 250 -5.45 -23.08 7.68
CA GLY A 250 -5.64 -22.12 6.58
C GLY A 250 -4.40 -21.62 5.83
N GLY A 251 -3.32 -22.40 5.77
CA GLY A 251 -2.22 -22.23 4.81
C GLY A 251 -2.37 -23.09 3.55
N HIS A 252 -3.45 -23.88 3.45
CA HIS A 252 -3.73 -24.74 2.30
C HIS A 252 -4.39 -24.02 1.13
N ASP A 253 -5.24 -23.04 1.42
CA ASP A 253 -6.10 -22.42 0.43
C ASP A 253 -5.30 -21.72 -0.69
N GLU A 254 -4.15 -21.14 -0.36
CA GLU A 254 -3.32 -20.40 -1.33
C GLU A 254 -2.65 -21.33 -2.35
N ARG A 255 -2.10 -22.47 -1.89
CA ARG A 255 -1.43 -23.42 -2.78
C ARG A 255 -2.44 -24.13 -3.67
N GLU A 256 -3.57 -24.54 -3.10
CA GLU A 256 -4.64 -25.20 -3.85
C GLU A 256 -5.28 -24.23 -4.86
N GLN A 257 -5.51 -22.98 -4.47
CA GLN A 257 -5.98 -21.94 -5.40
C GLN A 257 -4.98 -21.71 -6.55
N THR A 258 -3.69 -21.67 -6.25
CA THR A 258 -2.65 -21.44 -7.25
C THR A 258 -2.48 -22.64 -8.18
N LEU A 259 -2.52 -23.87 -7.63
CA LEU A 259 -2.55 -25.11 -8.41
C LEU A 259 -3.77 -25.15 -9.33
N ASN A 260 -4.97 -24.88 -8.80
CA ASN A 260 -6.19 -24.87 -9.60
C ASN A 260 -6.13 -23.81 -10.71
N GLN A 261 -5.56 -22.63 -10.42
CA GLN A 261 -5.34 -21.63 -11.47
C GLN A 261 -4.38 -22.13 -12.55
N LEU A 262 -3.29 -22.81 -12.18
CA LEU A 262 -2.37 -23.42 -13.14
C LEU A 262 -3.09 -24.45 -14.02
N LEU A 263 -3.94 -25.30 -13.43
CA LEU A 263 -4.74 -26.28 -14.17
C LEU A 263 -5.72 -25.61 -15.14
N VAL A 264 -6.39 -24.53 -14.71
CA VAL A 264 -7.31 -23.76 -15.56
C VAL A 264 -6.58 -23.13 -16.75
N GLU A 265 -5.40 -22.54 -16.53
CA GLU A 265 -4.60 -21.98 -17.62
C GLU A 265 -4.10 -23.06 -18.59
N MET A 266 -3.64 -24.21 -18.07
CA MET A 266 -3.21 -25.35 -18.89
C MET A 266 -4.36 -25.91 -19.75
N ASP A 267 -5.56 -26.06 -19.17
CA ASP A 267 -6.74 -26.54 -19.89
C ASP A 267 -7.26 -25.50 -20.89
N GLY A 268 -7.08 -24.20 -20.58
CA GLY A 268 -7.53 -23.06 -21.38
C GLY A 268 -6.72 -22.79 -22.66
N PHE A 269 -5.61 -23.51 -22.88
CA PHE A 269 -4.88 -23.43 -24.14
C PHE A 269 -5.48 -24.31 -25.22
N GLU A 270 -5.56 -23.79 -26.43
CA GLU A 270 -5.69 -24.63 -27.61
C GLU A 270 -4.32 -25.14 -28.03
N SER A 271 -4.26 -26.34 -28.62
CA SER A 271 -3.01 -26.92 -29.13
C SER A 271 -2.30 -26.03 -30.17
N ASN A 272 -2.97 -24.99 -30.69
CA ASN A 272 -2.46 -24.07 -31.70
C ASN A 272 -1.85 -22.77 -31.11
N ASP A 273 -1.91 -22.56 -29.79
CA ASP A 273 -1.49 -21.28 -29.20
C ASP A 273 0.03 -21.05 -29.24
N GLY A 274 0.82 -22.05 -29.66
CA GLY A 274 2.28 -21.94 -29.82
C GLY A 274 3.04 -21.78 -28.49
N VAL A 275 2.38 -21.99 -27.35
CA VAL A 275 2.97 -21.92 -26.02
C VAL A 275 3.19 -23.34 -25.50
N ILE A 276 4.42 -23.64 -25.08
CA ILE A 276 4.74 -24.92 -24.42
C ILE A 276 5.13 -24.68 -22.98
N LEU A 277 4.53 -25.45 -22.09
CA LEU A 277 4.90 -25.48 -20.68
C LEU A 277 5.87 -26.65 -20.42
N ILE A 278 7.05 -26.35 -19.88
CA ILE A 278 7.96 -27.36 -19.34
C ILE A 278 8.03 -27.16 -17.83
N ALA A 279 7.80 -28.21 -17.05
CA ALA A 279 7.96 -28.19 -15.60
C ALA A 279 9.05 -29.16 -15.17
N ALA A 280 9.81 -28.81 -14.13
CA ALA A 280 10.81 -29.69 -13.53
C ALA A 280 10.43 -30.05 -12.09
N THR A 281 10.65 -31.31 -11.72
CA THR A 281 10.56 -31.75 -10.32
C THR A 281 11.63 -32.77 -9.98
N ASN A 282 12.01 -32.80 -8.71
CA ASN A 282 12.81 -33.87 -8.12
C ASN A 282 11.93 -34.93 -7.42
N ARG A 283 10.63 -34.67 -7.29
CA ARG A 283 9.68 -35.46 -6.49
C ARG A 283 8.37 -35.72 -7.26
N PRO A 284 8.40 -36.56 -8.30
CA PRO A 284 7.20 -36.85 -9.10
C PRO A 284 6.11 -37.59 -8.31
N ASP A 285 6.48 -38.24 -7.21
CA ASP A 285 5.64 -39.05 -6.32
C ASP A 285 4.65 -38.23 -5.50
N VAL A 286 4.99 -36.96 -5.19
CA VAL A 286 4.14 -36.09 -4.36
C VAL A 286 3.22 -35.19 -5.18
N LEU A 287 3.34 -35.21 -6.52
CA LEU A 287 2.54 -34.36 -7.40
C LEU A 287 1.08 -34.80 -7.45
N ASP A 288 0.20 -33.82 -7.57
CA ASP A 288 -1.22 -34.03 -7.78
C ASP A 288 -1.44 -34.79 -9.11
N PRO A 289 -2.12 -35.95 -9.09
CA PRO A 289 -2.43 -36.71 -10.30
C PRO A 289 -3.19 -35.89 -11.35
N ALA A 290 -3.89 -34.82 -10.95
CA ALA A 290 -4.55 -33.90 -11.86
C ALA A 290 -3.56 -33.25 -12.83
N LEU A 291 -2.33 -32.93 -12.42
CA LEU A 291 -1.29 -32.36 -13.29
C LEU A 291 -0.84 -33.34 -14.39
N LEU A 292 -0.90 -34.64 -14.09
CA LEU A 292 -0.42 -35.72 -14.96
C LEU A 292 -1.50 -36.26 -15.93
N ARG A 293 -2.69 -35.66 -15.93
CA ARG A 293 -3.77 -36.10 -16.83
C ARG A 293 -3.49 -35.69 -18.28
N PRO A 294 -3.95 -36.48 -19.27
CA PRO A 294 -3.82 -36.11 -20.68
C PRO A 294 -4.39 -34.72 -20.97
N GLY A 295 -3.65 -33.91 -21.74
CA GLY A 295 -3.98 -32.50 -21.99
C GLY A 295 -3.36 -31.51 -21.00
N ARG A 296 -2.56 -31.98 -20.03
CA ARG A 296 -1.76 -31.15 -19.11
C ARG A 296 -0.28 -31.49 -19.28
N PHE A 297 0.36 -32.15 -18.31
CA PHE A 297 1.68 -32.76 -18.52
C PHE A 297 1.52 -34.15 -19.13
N ASP A 298 1.30 -34.17 -20.43
CA ASP A 298 1.10 -35.39 -21.21
C ASP A 298 2.41 -36.08 -21.58
N ARG A 299 3.53 -35.36 -21.59
CA ARG A 299 4.86 -35.96 -21.78
C ARG A 299 5.68 -35.94 -20.50
N ARG A 300 6.37 -37.05 -20.23
CA ARG A 300 7.30 -37.19 -19.10
C ARG A 300 8.67 -37.54 -19.64
N VAL A 301 9.64 -36.69 -19.35
CA VAL A 301 11.04 -36.86 -19.77
C VAL A 301 11.85 -37.12 -18.51
N VAL A 302 12.57 -38.24 -18.47
CA VAL A 302 13.46 -38.56 -17.34
C VAL A 302 14.84 -37.99 -17.63
N VAL A 303 15.41 -37.27 -16.67
CA VAL A 303 16.75 -36.67 -16.74
C VAL A 303 17.60 -37.31 -15.64
N ASP A 304 18.25 -38.41 -16.02
CA ASP A 304 19.08 -39.20 -15.12
C ASP A 304 20.45 -38.58 -14.86
N LEU A 305 21.17 -39.17 -13.91
CA LEU A 305 22.56 -38.80 -13.63
C LEU A 305 23.44 -39.11 -14.85
N PRO A 306 24.38 -38.22 -15.20
CA PRO A 306 25.29 -38.40 -16.35
C PRO A 306 26.28 -39.55 -16.16
#